data_AF-A0A1A6H8N2-F1
#
_entry.id   AF-A0A1A6H8N2-F1
#
_cell.length_a   1.000
_cell.length_b   1.000
_cell.length_c   1.000
_cell.angle_alpha   90.00
_cell.angle_beta   90.00
_cell.angle_gamma   90.00
#
_symmetry.space_group_name_H-M   'P 1'
#
loop_
_entity.id
_entity.type
_entity.pdbx_description
1 polymer ?
#
loop_
_entity_poly.entity_id
_entity_poly.type
_entity_poly.pdbx_seq_one_letter_code
_entity_poly.pdbx_strand_id
1 'polypeptide(L)'
;MAYMNYGCYCGLGGHGEPRDAIDWCCHHHDCCYSRAQEAGCSPKIDRYSWKCIDHRIQCGPAENKCQELLCKCDEELAYCLAGTEYHLKYLFYPSVLCEKDSPKCH
;
A
#
# COMPACT_ATOMS: atom_id res chain seq x y z
N MET A 1 -7.92 2.77 -10.08
CA MET A 1 -8.08 4.23 -9.88
C MET A 1 -8.74 4.58 -8.55
N ALA A 2 -9.66 3.76 -8.02
CA ALA A 2 -10.39 4.06 -6.77
C ALA A 2 -9.51 4.48 -5.58
N TYR A 3 -8.30 3.89 -5.46
CA TYR A 3 -7.38 4.13 -4.35
C TYR A 3 -6.24 5.12 -4.66
N MET A 4 -6.28 5.84 -5.78
CA MET A 4 -5.17 6.76 -6.15
C MET A 4 -5.08 8.01 -5.26
N ASN A 5 -6.21 8.42 -4.68
CA ASN A 5 -6.30 9.55 -3.76
C ASN A 5 -7.52 9.31 -2.86
N TYR A 6 -7.30 8.58 -1.77
CA TYR A 6 -8.35 8.14 -0.86
C TYR A 6 -7.86 8.22 0.58
N GLY A 7 -8.68 8.77 1.47
CA GLY A 7 -8.31 8.94 2.87
C GLY A 7 -7.04 9.78 3.04
N CYS A 8 -6.22 9.39 4.00
CA CYS A 8 -4.98 10.09 4.36
C CYS A 8 -3.70 9.39 3.87
N TYR A 9 -3.78 8.13 3.44
CA TYR A 9 -2.63 7.30 3.03
C TYR A 9 -2.72 6.74 1.62
N CYS A 10 -3.90 6.47 1.06
CA CYS A 10 -3.97 5.92 -0.28
C CYS A 10 -3.64 6.99 -1.33
N GLY A 11 -2.36 7.10 -1.69
CA GLY A 11 -1.85 8.11 -2.61
C GLY A 11 -0.34 8.26 -2.54
N LEU A 12 0.18 9.42 -2.92
CA LEU A 12 1.61 9.73 -2.82
C LEU A 12 1.94 10.23 -1.40
N GLY A 13 2.57 9.37 -0.60
CA GLY A 13 2.87 9.63 0.81
C GLY A 13 1.60 9.49 1.66
N GLY A 14 1.63 10.01 2.87
CA GLY A 14 0.47 9.97 3.77
C GLY A 14 0.86 10.39 5.17
N HIS A 15 -0.10 10.91 5.92
CA HIS A 15 0.07 11.24 7.34
C HIS A 15 -1.28 11.31 8.04
N GLY A 16 -1.30 11.20 9.36
CA GLY A 16 -2.52 11.36 10.16
C GLY A 16 -3.15 10.04 10.57
N GLU A 17 -4.38 10.09 11.05
CA GLU A 17 -5.12 8.89 11.42
C GLU A 17 -5.81 8.27 10.19
N PRO A 18 -5.61 6.97 9.89
CA PRO A 18 -6.30 6.31 8.79
C PRO A 18 -7.82 6.37 8.95
N ARG A 19 -8.52 6.74 7.87
CA ARG A 19 -9.95 7.08 7.91
C ARG A 19 -10.90 5.90 7.94
N ASP A 20 -10.49 4.77 7.38
CA ASP A 20 -11.22 3.51 7.42
C ASP A 20 -10.29 2.32 7.12
N ALA A 21 -10.88 1.14 6.92
CA ALA A 21 -10.12 -0.08 6.64
C ALA A 21 -9.29 -0.01 5.36
N ILE A 22 -9.76 0.69 4.31
CA ILE A 22 -8.99 0.91 3.08
C ILE A 22 -7.74 1.74 3.39
N ASP A 23 -7.92 2.82 4.14
CA ASP A 23 -6.83 3.72 4.49
C ASP A 23 -5.78 3.04 5.39
N TRP A 24 -6.21 2.12 6.28
CA TRP A 24 -5.30 1.26 7.03
C TRP A 24 -4.48 0.32 6.14
N CYS A 25 -5.09 -0.26 5.09
CA CYS A 25 -4.34 -1.06 4.12
C CYS A 25 -3.24 -0.23 3.45
N CYS A 26 -3.53 1.02 3.10
CA CYS A 26 -2.56 1.94 2.50
C CYS A 26 -1.47 2.38 3.48
N HIS A 27 -1.79 2.66 4.74
CA HIS A 27 -0.80 2.92 5.79
C HIS A 27 0.19 1.75 5.94
N HIS A 28 -0.32 0.53 5.99
CA HIS A 28 0.53 -0.67 6.07
C HIS A 28 1.40 -0.85 4.82
N HIS A 29 0.86 -0.55 3.64
CA HIS A 29 1.62 -0.58 2.40
C HIS A 29 2.74 0.46 2.37
N ASP A 30 2.47 1.70 2.79
CA ASP A 30 3.47 2.76 2.95
C ASP A 30 4.58 2.35 3.91
N CYS A 31 4.22 1.70 5.03
CA CYS A 31 5.19 1.12 5.96
C CYS A 31 6.04 0.01 5.30
N CYS A 32 5.41 -0.88 4.52
CA CYS A 32 6.10 -1.94 3.80
C CYS A 32 7.10 -1.37 2.77
N TYR A 33 6.67 -0.36 2.02
CA TYR A 33 7.50 0.36 1.05
C TYR A 33 8.65 1.11 1.71
N SER A 34 8.40 1.73 2.87
CA SER A 34 9.45 2.39 3.65
C SER A 34 10.55 1.40 4.08
N ARG A 35 10.16 0.20 4.55
CA ARG A 35 11.11 -0.88 4.88
C ARG A 35 11.87 -1.39 3.66
N ALA A 36 11.19 -1.51 2.51
CA ALA A 36 11.85 -1.89 1.27
C ALA A 36 12.88 -0.84 0.83
N GLN A 37 12.58 0.45 1.00
CA GLN A 37 13.55 1.53 0.77
C GLN A 37 14.74 1.47 1.72
N GLU A 38 14.51 1.23 3.01
CA GLU A 38 15.58 1.02 4.00
C GLU A 38 16.46 -0.20 3.65
N ALA A 39 15.89 -1.23 3.03
CA ALA A 39 16.61 -2.39 2.50
C ALA A 39 17.35 -2.13 1.17
N GLY A 40 17.32 -0.90 0.65
CA GLY A 40 18.01 -0.49 -0.59
C GLY A 40 17.22 -0.77 -1.87
N CYS A 41 15.93 -1.05 -1.77
CA CYS A 41 15.04 -1.24 -2.93
C CYS A 41 14.42 0.08 -3.38
N SER A 42 13.87 0.08 -4.60
CA SER A 42 13.17 1.24 -5.17
C SER A 42 11.71 0.88 -5.50
N PRO A 43 10.80 0.86 -4.50
CA PRO A 43 9.42 0.32 -4.64
C PRO A 43 8.57 0.93 -5.76
N LYS A 44 8.86 2.18 -6.13
CA LYS A 44 8.09 2.92 -7.14
C LYS A 44 8.56 2.66 -8.58
N ILE A 45 9.71 2.02 -8.77
CA ILE A 45 10.35 1.85 -10.09
C ILE A 45 10.88 0.45 -10.36
N ASP A 46 11.26 -0.30 -9.33
CA ASP A 46 11.73 -1.68 -9.47
C ASP A 46 10.60 -2.57 -9.97
N ARG A 47 10.92 -3.42 -10.95
CA ARG A 47 9.97 -4.37 -11.55
C ARG A 47 10.18 -5.76 -10.97
N TYR A 48 9.08 -6.49 -10.81
CA TYR A 48 9.08 -7.87 -10.37
C TYR A 48 8.09 -8.70 -11.18
N SER A 49 8.32 -10.02 -11.27
CA SER A 49 7.39 -10.96 -11.91
C SER A 49 6.35 -11.44 -10.91
N TRP A 50 5.11 -11.60 -11.37
CA TRP A 50 4.01 -12.18 -10.59
C TRP A 50 2.94 -12.76 -11.52
N LYS A 51 2.03 -13.57 -10.99
CA LYS A 51 0.87 -14.11 -11.70
C LYS A 51 -0.40 -13.95 -10.88
N CYS A 52 -1.53 -13.86 -11.58
CA CYS A 52 -2.86 -14.01 -10.98
C CYS A 52 -3.44 -15.34 -11.42
N ILE A 53 -3.74 -16.23 -10.47
CA ILE A 53 -4.39 -17.52 -10.72
C ILE A 53 -5.57 -17.61 -9.75
N ASP A 54 -6.78 -17.75 -10.29
CA ASP A 54 -8.01 -17.85 -9.50
C ASP A 54 -8.16 -16.74 -8.44
N HIS A 55 -7.90 -15.49 -8.85
CA HIS A 55 -7.91 -14.30 -7.99
C HIS A 55 -6.89 -14.32 -6.84
N ARG A 56 -5.88 -15.19 -6.93
CA ARG A 56 -4.74 -15.23 -6.00
C ARG A 56 -3.50 -14.73 -6.70
N ILE A 57 -2.77 -13.87 -6.00
CA ILE A 57 -1.45 -13.41 -6.43
C ILE A 57 -0.44 -14.52 -6.14
N GLN A 58 0.46 -14.74 -7.09
CA GLN A 58 1.64 -15.57 -6.92
C GLN A 58 2.87 -14.75 -7.29
N CYS A 59 3.70 -14.46 -6.30
CA CYS A 59 4.94 -13.73 -6.50
C CYS A 59 6.02 -14.59 -7.17
N GLY A 60 6.74 -13.98 -8.11
CA GLY A 60 7.92 -14.55 -8.75
C GLY A 60 7.71 -15.07 -10.18
N PRO A 61 8.79 -15.61 -10.79
CA PRO A 61 10.11 -15.81 -10.20
C PRO A 61 10.81 -14.48 -9.86
N ALA A 62 11.46 -14.42 -8.70
CA ALA A 62 12.20 -13.24 -8.25
C ALA A 62 13.70 -13.43 -8.48
N GLU A 63 14.36 -12.42 -9.05
CA GLU A 63 15.81 -12.43 -9.34
C GLU A 63 16.65 -11.87 -8.19
N ASN A 64 16.04 -11.09 -7.31
CA ASN A 64 16.69 -10.47 -6.17
C ASN A 64 15.70 -10.24 -5.02
N LYS A 65 16.22 -9.83 -3.86
CA LYS A 65 15.40 -9.64 -2.65
C LYS A 65 14.38 -8.52 -2.78
N CYS A 66 14.68 -7.48 -3.56
CA CYS A 66 13.75 -6.39 -3.79
C CYS A 66 12.52 -6.85 -4.55
N GLN A 67 12.68 -7.68 -5.59
CA GLN A 67 11.53 -8.23 -6.32
C GLN A 67 10.60 -9.04 -5.42
N GLU A 68 11.16 -9.85 -4.52
CA GLU A 68 10.39 -10.63 -3.54
C GLU A 68 9.67 -9.72 -2.54
N LEU A 69 10.37 -8.74 -1.96
CA LEU A 69 9.82 -7.81 -0.96
C LEU A 69 8.68 -6.97 -1.54
N LEU A 70 8.89 -6.39 -2.73
CA LEU A 70 7.91 -5.50 -3.36
C LEU A 70 6.65 -6.25 -3.78
N CYS A 71 6.81 -7.43 -4.38
CA CYS A 71 5.66 -8.25 -4.72
C CYS A 71 4.85 -8.63 -3.47
N LYS A 72 5.54 -8.93 -2.37
CA LYS A 72 4.88 -9.25 -1.10
C LYS A 72 4.12 -8.04 -0.52
N CYS A 73 4.71 -6.84 -0.53
CA CYS A 73 4.01 -5.63 -0.11
C CYS A 73 2.72 -5.41 -0.93
N ASP A 74 2.80 -5.58 -2.24
CA ASP A 74 1.66 -5.37 -3.15
C ASP A 74 0.60 -6.48 -3.03
N GLU A 75 1.02 -7.72 -2.80
CA GLU A 75 0.15 -8.85 -2.48
C GLU A 75 -0.63 -8.60 -1.18
N GLU A 76 0.06 -8.18 -0.12
CA GLU A 76 -0.56 -7.87 1.18
C GLU A 76 -1.57 -6.72 1.06
N LEU A 77 -1.24 -5.65 0.33
CA LEU A 77 -2.16 -4.56 0.03
C LEU A 77 -3.40 -5.07 -0.72
N ALA A 78 -3.21 -5.86 -1.79
CA ALA A 78 -4.30 -6.35 -2.62
C ALA A 78 -5.27 -7.22 -1.82
N TYR A 79 -4.77 -8.14 -0.99
CA TYR A 79 -5.62 -8.96 -0.13
C TYR A 79 -6.29 -8.16 0.99
N CYS A 80 -5.60 -7.17 1.56
CA CYS A 80 -6.20 -6.27 2.54
C CYS A 80 -7.40 -5.53 1.93
N LEU A 81 -7.20 -4.87 0.79
CA LEU A 81 -8.25 -4.13 0.08
C LEU A 81 -9.43 -5.01 -0.33
N ALA A 82 -9.19 -6.26 -0.74
CA ALA A 82 -10.24 -7.20 -1.14
C ALA A 82 -11.24 -7.51 0.00
N GLY A 83 -10.84 -7.34 1.26
CA GLY A 83 -11.69 -7.54 2.43
C GLY A 83 -12.42 -6.29 2.93
N THR A 84 -12.35 -5.16 2.20
CA THR A 84 -12.87 -3.86 2.67
C THR A 84 -14.15 -3.41 1.97
N GLU A 85 -14.92 -2.55 2.64
CA GLU A 85 -16.05 -1.83 2.05
C GLU A 85 -15.60 -0.42 1.63
N TYR A 86 -16.03 0.01 0.44
CA TYR A 86 -15.61 1.28 -0.13
C TYR A 86 -16.52 2.45 0.30
N HIS A 87 -15.97 3.42 1.05
CA HIS A 87 -16.70 4.62 1.42
C HIS A 87 -16.37 5.80 0.51
N LEU A 88 -17.32 6.18 -0.36
CA LEU A 88 -17.11 7.25 -1.34
C LEU A 88 -16.72 8.61 -0.72
N LYS A 89 -17.12 8.87 0.53
CA LYS A 89 -16.81 10.11 1.27
C LYS A 89 -15.31 10.38 1.49
N TYR A 90 -14.46 9.35 1.39
CA TYR A 90 -13.01 9.49 1.53
C TYR A 90 -12.26 9.55 0.20
N LEU A 91 -12.95 9.44 -0.94
CA LEU A 91 -12.35 9.71 -2.24
C LEU A 91 -12.00 11.20 -2.35
N PHE A 92 -10.76 11.51 -2.73
CA PHE A 92 -10.20 12.88 -2.74
C PHE A 92 -10.30 13.59 -1.39
N TYR A 93 -10.12 12.85 -0.29
CA TYR A 93 -10.17 13.42 1.05
C TYR A 93 -9.09 14.53 1.21
N PRO A 94 -9.43 15.72 1.72
CA PRO A 94 -8.47 16.81 1.80
C PRO A 94 -7.34 16.50 2.79
N SER A 95 -6.09 16.49 2.32
CA SER A 95 -4.91 16.21 3.16
C SER A 95 -4.73 17.20 4.32
N VAL A 96 -5.24 18.43 4.19
CA VAL A 96 -5.24 19.43 5.27
C VAL A 96 -6.07 19.00 6.49
N LEU A 97 -6.97 18.04 6.32
CA LEU A 97 -7.75 17.46 7.41
C LEU A 97 -7.05 16.25 8.06
N CYS A 98 -5.93 15.79 7.48
CA CYS A 98 -5.12 14.72 8.07
C CYS A 98 -4.19 15.29 9.13
N GLU A 99 -4.12 14.60 10.27
CA GLU A 99 -3.35 14.99 11.44
C GLU A 99 -1.84 14.92 11.15
N LYS A 100 -1.01 15.66 11.88
CA LYS A 100 0.45 15.66 11.63
C LYS A 100 1.11 14.35 12.03
N ASP A 101 0.65 13.76 13.12
CA ASP A 101 1.21 12.54 13.68
C ASP A 101 0.57 11.32 13.03
N SER A 102 1.37 10.28 12.80
CA SER A 102 0.94 9.03 12.15
C SER A 102 1.08 7.86 13.10
N PRO A 103 0.21 6.83 12.99
CA PRO A 103 0.44 5.55 13.65
C PRO A 103 1.81 4.97 13.25
N LYS A 104 2.45 4.27 14.19
CA LYS A 104 3.77 3.65 13.93
C LYS A 104 3.65 2.47 12.98
N CYS A 105 4.71 2.26 12.20
CA CYS A 105 4.89 1.03 11.44
C CYS A 105 5.26 -0.12 12.39
N HIS A 106 4.48 -1.21 12.37
CA HIS A 106 4.70 -2.41 13.17
C HIS A 106 5.23 -3.57 12.35
#